data_AF-A0AAN0JRN3-F1
#
_entry.id   AF-A0AAN0JRN3-F1
#
_cell.length_a   1.000
_cell.length_b   1.000
_cell.length_c   1.000
_cell.angle_alpha   90.00
_cell.angle_beta   90.00
_cell.angle_gamma   90.00
#
_symmetry.space_group_name_H-M   'P 1'
#
loop_
_entity.id
_entity.type
_entity.pdbx_description
1 polymer ?
#
loop_
_entity_poly.entity_id
_entity_poly.type
_entity_poly.pdbx_seq_one_letter_code
_entity_poly.pdbx_strand_id
1 'polypeptide(L)'
;MTHRIDHTLSLPLGLFCIPTKPQDRQHKGLVGYFVIGFEVPSYPVYFSTSPHDTPTHWRQRIFFLNEPIQVQTGPLLCSSSISCFKNKDS
;
A
#
# COMPACT_ATOMS: atom_id res chain seq x y z
N MET A 1 18.80 4.49 -25.91
CA MET A 1 17.33 4.60 -26.08
C MET A 1 16.72 4.43 -24.70
N THR A 2 16.67 5.52 -23.94
CA THR A 2 16.26 5.50 -22.53
C THR A 2 14.74 5.45 -22.50
N HIS A 3 14.17 4.29 -22.19
CA HIS A 3 12.73 4.18 -21.96
C HIS A 3 12.39 5.03 -20.73
N ARG A 4 11.76 6.17 -21.01
CA ARG A 4 11.11 7.03 -20.01
C ARG A 4 9.99 6.19 -19.40
N ILE A 5 10.19 5.73 -18.17
CA ILE A 5 9.10 5.12 -17.39
C ILE A 5 8.27 6.30 -16.92
N ASP A 6 7.08 6.46 -17.50
CA ASP A 6 6.11 7.45 -17.02
C ASP A 6 5.83 7.17 -15.54
N HIS A 7 6.14 8.14 -14.68
CA HIS A 7 6.04 8.07 -13.21
C HIS A 7 4.61 8.07 -12.68
N THR A 8 3.63 7.73 -13.50
CA THR A 8 2.26 7.55 -13.04
C THR A 8 2.11 6.09 -12.65
N LEU A 9 2.33 5.79 -11.37
CA LEU A 9 1.72 4.61 -10.74
C LEU A 9 0.21 4.83 -10.73
N SER A 10 -0.41 4.72 -11.90
CA SER A 10 -1.83 4.48 -12.05
C SER A 10 -2.02 3.05 -11.58
N LEU A 11 -2.13 2.86 -10.27
CA LEU A 11 -2.88 1.72 -9.78
C LEU A 11 -4.22 1.79 -10.52
N PRO A 12 -4.64 0.73 -11.23
CA PRO A 12 -5.94 0.74 -11.89
C PRO A 12 -6.97 1.18 -10.85
N LEU A 13 -8.04 1.84 -11.30
CA LEU A 13 -9.20 2.27 -10.50
C LEU A 13 -9.96 1.08 -9.86
N GLY A 14 -9.25 0.00 -9.50
CA GLY A 14 -9.69 -1.10 -8.69
C GLY A 14 -9.79 -0.63 -7.25
N LEU A 15 -11.00 -0.22 -6.88
CA LEU A 15 -11.68 -0.70 -5.69
C LEU A 15 -10.73 -1.39 -4.68
N PHE A 16 -10.15 -0.63 -3.74
CA PHE A 16 -9.24 -1.22 -2.77
C PHE A 16 -10.06 -1.83 -1.63
N CYS A 17 -10.28 -3.14 -1.72
CA CYS A 17 -11.10 -3.86 -0.75
C CYS A 17 -10.16 -4.46 0.33
N ILE A 18 -10.06 -3.81 1.49
CA ILE A 18 -9.28 -4.34 2.63
C ILE A 18 -10.14 -5.38 3.37
N PRO A 19 -9.76 -6.67 3.38
CA PRO A 19 -10.44 -7.65 4.21
C PRO A 19 -10.12 -7.38 5.68
N THR A 20 -11.11 -6.92 6.44
CA THR A 20 -10.98 -6.70 7.88
C THR A 20 -11.48 -7.92 8.64
N LYS A 21 -10.67 -8.41 9.58
CA LYS A 21 -11.15 -9.41 10.55
C LYS A 21 -12.23 -8.76 11.43
N PRO A 22 -13.31 -9.47 11.78
CA PRO A 22 -14.29 -9.00 12.76
C PRO A 22 -13.60 -8.65 14.07
N GLN A 23 -13.43 -7.37 14.34
CA GLN A 23 -12.94 -6.86 15.62
C GLN A 23 -13.64 -5.53 15.89
N ASP A 24 -14.18 -5.35 17.10
CA ASP A 24 -14.74 -4.08 17.59
C ASP A 24 -13.64 -3.03 17.85
N ARG A 25 -12.77 -2.81 16.86
CA ARG A 25 -11.62 -1.91 16.96
C ARG A 25 -11.68 -0.85 15.88
N GLN A 26 -11.46 0.38 16.33
CA GLN A 26 -11.35 1.54 15.45
C GLN A 26 -10.00 1.53 14.74
N HIS A 27 -10.02 1.75 13.43
CA HIS A 27 -8.82 1.90 12.62
C HIS A 27 -8.45 3.38 12.55
N LYS A 28 -7.22 3.72 12.97
CA LYS A 28 -6.75 5.13 13.05
C LYS A 28 -5.86 5.54 11.86
N GLY A 29 -5.54 4.61 10.98
CA GLY A 29 -4.58 4.83 9.92
C GLY A 29 -4.43 3.64 8.99
N LEU A 30 -3.77 3.87 7.87
CA LEU A 30 -3.36 2.87 6.91
C LEU A 30 -1.85 2.66 7.02
N VAL A 31 -1.40 1.43 6.82
CA VAL A 31 0.03 1.10 6.76
C VAL A 31 0.39 0.75 5.33
N GLY A 32 1.30 1.51 4.74
CA GLY A 32 1.91 1.26 3.44
C GLY A 32 3.27 0.59 3.59
N TYR A 33 3.47 -0.47 2.82
CA TYR A 33 4.75 -1.12 2.60
C TYR A 33 4.85 -1.49 1.11
N PHE A 34 6.05 -1.85 0.67
CA PHE A 34 6.30 -2.28 -0.69
C PHE A 34 7.19 -3.52 -0.76
N VAL A 35 7.11 -4.18 -1.90
CA VAL A 35 7.95 -5.31 -2.28
C VAL A 35 8.65 -4.94 -3.58
N ILE A 36 9.95 -5.21 -3.66
CA ILE A 36 10.74 -5.13 -4.88
C ILE A 36 11.08 -6.56 -5.28
N GLY A 37 10.75 -6.92 -6.51
CA GLY A 37 11.12 -8.21 -7.11
C GLY A 37 12.00 -8.00 -8.33
N PHE A 38 12.89 -8.94 -8.57
CA PHE A 38 13.70 -9.07 -9.77
C PHE A 38 13.43 -10.44 -10.39
N GLU A 39 13.09 -10.44 -11.68
CA GLU A 39 13.04 -11.65 -12.47
C GLU A 39 14.47 -12.01 -12.87
N VAL A 40 15.00 -13.10 -12.31
CA VAL A 40 16.25 -13.70 -12.77
C VAL A 40 15.99 -15.15 -13.21
N PRO A 41 16.74 -15.68 -14.20
CA PRO A 41 16.37 -16.94 -14.87
C PRO A 41 16.29 -18.17 -13.95
N SER A 42 17.01 -18.15 -12.82
CA SER A 42 17.22 -19.35 -12.00
C SER A 42 16.34 -19.39 -10.75
N TYR A 43 15.90 -18.25 -10.22
CA TYR A 43 15.07 -18.17 -9.01
C TYR A 43 14.52 -16.74 -8.84
N PRO A 44 13.37 -16.53 -8.18
CA PRO A 44 12.92 -15.19 -7.87
C PRO A 44 13.80 -14.54 -6.80
N VAL A 45 14.24 -13.30 -7.04
CA VAL A 45 14.88 -12.47 -6.01
C VAL A 45 13.89 -11.39 -5.62
N TYR A 46 13.57 -11.30 -4.33
CA TYR A 46 12.71 -10.23 -3.85
C TYR A 46 13.12 -9.76 -2.47
N PHE A 47 12.69 -8.55 -2.14
CA PHE A 47 12.84 -7.94 -0.84
C PHE A 47 11.57 -7.17 -0.50
N SER A 48 11.17 -7.25 0.76
CA SER A 48 9.90 -6.71 1.25
C SER A 48 10.13 -5.85 2.48
N THR A 49 9.32 -4.80 2.59
CA THR A 49 9.25 -3.92 3.76
C THR A 49 8.02 -4.20 4.64
N SER A 50 7.34 -5.34 4.42
CA SER A 50 6.20 -5.78 5.21
C SER A 50 6.49 -5.79 6.71
N PRO A 51 5.52 -5.45 7.57
CA PRO A 51 5.68 -5.59 9.02
C PRO A 51 5.89 -7.05 9.48
N HIS A 52 5.63 -8.03 8.61
CA HIS A 52 5.87 -9.45 8.88
C HIS A 52 7.25 -9.95 8.44
N ASP A 53 8.01 -9.13 7.71
CA ASP A 53 9.34 -9.48 7.20
C ASP A 53 10.47 -8.85 8.04
N THR A 54 11.71 -9.18 7.69
CA THR A 54 12.90 -8.65 8.37
C THR A 54 12.94 -7.11 8.27
N PRO A 55 13.15 -6.38 9.39
CA PRO A 55 13.16 -4.93 9.38
C PRO A 55 14.18 -4.31 8.43
N THR A 56 13.78 -3.22 7.80
CA THR A 56 14.57 -2.51 6.78
C THR A 56 14.78 -1.07 7.21
N HIS A 57 15.79 -0.38 6.64
CA HIS A 57 15.99 1.05 6.90
C HIS A 57 14.83 1.92 6.37
N TRP A 58 14.07 1.42 5.38
CA TRP A 58 12.88 2.09 4.87
C TRP A 58 11.67 2.01 5.81
N ARG A 59 11.62 0.98 6.67
CA ARG A 59 10.48 0.69 7.57
C ARG A 59 9.14 0.67 6.80
N GLN A 60 8.03 0.78 7.52
CA GLN A 60 6.69 0.99 6.96
C GLN A 60 6.31 2.47 7.02
N ARG A 61 5.40 2.91 6.15
CA ARG A 61 4.78 4.24 6.21
C ARG A 61 3.39 4.14 6.81
N ILE A 62 3.08 5.03 7.75
CA ILE A 62 1.76 5.13 8.36
C ILE A 62 1.07 6.40 7.84
N PHE A 63 -0.13 6.25 7.31
CA PHE A 63 -1.01 7.34 6.91
C PHE A 63 -2.15 7.42 7.93
N PHE A 64 -2.07 8.39 8.84
CA PHE A 64 -3.13 8.58 9.83
C PHE A 64 -4.40 9.11 9.18
N LEU A 65 -5.55 8.65 9.68
CA LEU A 65 -6.85 9.19 9.33
C LEU A 65 -7.18 10.33 10.29
N ASN A 66 -7.84 11.37 9.79
CA ASN A 66 -8.31 12.47 10.63
C ASN A 66 -9.30 11.97 11.68
N GLU A 67 -10.17 11.03 11.29
CA GLU A 67 -11.13 10.39 12.17
C GLU A 67 -10.97 8.86 12.12
N PRO A 68 -11.04 8.16 13.25
CA PRO A 68 -10.98 6.70 13.26
C PRO A 68 -12.19 6.09 12.55
N ILE A 69 -11.97 5.09 11.71
CA ILE A 69 -13.05 4.36 11.04
C ILE A 69 -13.41 3.12 11.85
N GLN A 70 -14.69 2.98 12.19
CA GLN A 70 -15.24 1.73 12.71
C GLN A 70 -15.49 0.79 11.54
N VAL A 71 -14.84 -0.36 11.53
CA VAL A 71 -15.09 -1.37 10.51
C VAL A 71 -15.97 -2.45 11.12
N GLN A 72 -17.24 -2.47 10.74
CA GLN A 72 -18.15 -3.56 11.10
C GLN A 72 -17.95 -4.75 10.16
N THR A 73 -18.24 -5.95 10.64
CA THR A 73 -18.33 -7.17 9.80
C THR A 73 -19.33 -6.92 8.68
N GLY A 74 -18.86 -6.67 7.45
CA GLY A 74 -19.68 -6.10 6.40
C GLY A 74 -18.85 -5.63 5.22
N PRO A 75 -19.46 -5.03 4.18
CA PRO A 75 -18.85 -4.90 2.87
C PRO A 75 -17.48 -4.25 3.00
N LEU A 76 -16.49 -4.92 2.41
CA LEU A 76 -15.15 -4.43 2.11
C LEU A 76 -15.17 -2.90 1.94
N LEU A 77 -14.13 -2.20 2.39
CA LEU A 77 -13.93 -0.75 2.15
C LEU A 77 -13.67 -0.43 0.66
N CYS A 78 -14.49 -0.99 -0.22
CA CYS A 78 -14.36 -1.01 -1.65
C CYS A 78 -14.56 0.38 -2.27
N SER A 79 -15.35 1.27 -1.65
CA SER A 79 -15.60 2.62 -2.22
C SER A 79 -14.47 3.65 -1.96
N SER A 80 -13.25 3.19 -1.64
CA SER A 80 -12.11 4.07 -1.35
C SER A 80 -11.10 4.11 -2.50
N SER A 81 -10.42 5.25 -2.66
CA SER A 81 -9.31 5.41 -3.61
C SER A 81 -8.10 6.05 -2.92
N ILE A 82 -6.91 5.62 -3.32
CA ILE A 82 -5.63 6.20 -2.89
C ILE A 82 -4.96 6.69 -4.16
N SER A 83 -4.67 7.99 -4.22
CA SER A 83 -3.97 8.62 -5.34
C SER A 83 -2.68 9.27 -4.85
N CYS A 84 -1.60 9.13 -5.63
CA CYS A 84 -0.31 9.72 -5.34
C CYS A 84 0.13 10.58 -6.51
N PHE A 85 0.58 11.81 -6.23
CA PHE A 85 1.08 12.74 -7.24
C PHE A 85 2.43 13.28 -6.80
N LYS A 86 3.33 13.47 -7.76
CA LYS A 86 4.56 14.22 -7.52
C LYS A 86 4.16 15.65 -7.13
N ASN A 87 4.66 16.12 -6.00
CA ASN A 87 4.44 17.51 -5.61
C ASN A 87 5.10 18.43 -6.66
N LYS A 88 4.43 19.54 -7.01
CA LYS A 88 4.93 20.45 -8.06
C LYS A 88 6.18 21.22 -7.63
N ASP A 89 6.31 21.43 -6.32
CA ASP A 89 7.36 22.24 -5.71
C ASP A 89 8.58 21.41 -5.29
N SER A 90 8.71 20.19 -5.82
CA SER A 90 9.74 19.20 -5.46
C SER A 90 10.55 18.75 -6.66
#